data_AF-A0A1D3RN54-F1
#
_entry.id   AF-A0A1D3RN54-F1
#
_cell.length_a   1.000
_cell.length_b   1.000
_cell.length_c   1.000
_cell.angle_alpha   90.00
_cell.angle_beta   90.00
_cell.angle_gamma   90.00
#
_symmetry.space_group_name_H-M   'P 1'
#
loop_
_entity.id
_entity.type
_entity.pdbx_description
1 polymer ?
#
loop_
_entity_poly.entity_id
_entity_poly.type
_entity_poly.pdbx_seq_one_letter_code
_entity_poly.pdbx_strand_id
1 'polypeptide(L)'
;MHRIWSDGRWNKITIAHGCYWAKCSFCDISLDYIGKYDDAGADITVQRIQTLIAETGQTGFHFVDEAAPPKALFALAKKLIEQDIVITWWGNIRFEKTFTAEKCQLLADSGGESLFLRKLVLGIPAQASGKNLTRLVNAFGAPIRPRHLVPTQQGVGT
;
A
#
# COMPACT_ATOMS: atom_id res chain seq x y z
N MET A 1 -10.72 16.06 0.05
CA MET A 1 -10.42 14.62 -0.15
C MET A 1 -9.31 14.53 -1.18
N HIS A 2 -8.28 13.70 -0.98
CA HIS A 2 -7.11 13.65 -1.88
C HIS A 2 -7.51 12.96 -3.20
N ARG A 3 -7.09 13.49 -4.36
CA ARG A 3 -7.50 13.00 -5.70
C ARG A 3 -7.31 11.50 -5.94
N ILE A 4 -6.27 10.90 -5.35
CA ILE A 4 -5.95 9.46 -5.48
C ILE A 4 -7.10 8.50 -5.07
N TRP A 5 -8.05 8.96 -4.24
CA TRP A 5 -9.18 8.15 -3.76
C TRP A 5 -10.39 8.18 -4.70
N SER A 6 -10.46 9.20 -5.54
CA SER A 6 -11.64 9.51 -6.36
C SER A 6 -11.34 9.42 -7.85
N ASP A 7 -10.08 9.61 -8.23
CA ASP A 7 -9.63 9.57 -9.60
C ASP A 7 -9.03 8.19 -9.90
N GLY A 8 -9.57 7.50 -10.91
CA GLY A 8 -9.06 6.23 -11.43
C GLY A 8 -9.82 4.97 -10.98
N ARG A 9 -9.48 3.83 -11.60
CA ARG A 9 -9.96 2.49 -11.22
C ARG A 9 -8.88 1.78 -10.41
N TRP A 10 -9.25 1.29 -9.24
CA TRP A 10 -8.35 0.57 -8.32
C TRP A 10 -8.83 -0.87 -8.13
N ASN A 11 -7.99 -1.83 -8.49
CA ASN A 11 -8.18 -3.23 -8.17
C ASN A 11 -8.02 -3.43 -6.67
N LYS A 12 -9.06 -3.94 -6.00
CA LYS A 12 -9.02 -4.18 -4.56
C LYS A 12 -8.48 -5.58 -4.29
N ILE A 13 -7.46 -5.69 -3.46
CA ILE A 13 -6.87 -6.96 -3.06
C ILE A 13 -6.44 -6.90 -1.60
N THR A 14 -6.51 -8.02 -0.91
CA THR A 14 -5.93 -8.20 0.44
C THR A 14 -4.61 -8.95 0.32
N ILE A 15 -3.56 -8.46 0.99
CA ILE A 15 -2.28 -9.17 1.08
C ILE A 15 -2.26 -10.16 2.25
N ALA A 16 -3.01 -9.86 3.31
CA ALA A 16 -3.27 -10.71 4.45
C ALA A 16 -4.73 -10.57 4.91
N HIS A 17 -5.29 -11.66 5.40
CA HIS A 17 -6.55 -11.66 6.14
C HIS A 17 -6.26 -11.48 7.65
N GLY A 18 -7.19 -10.90 8.40
CA GLY A 18 -6.98 -10.56 9.80
C GLY A 18 -6.01 -9.40 10.04
N CYS A 19 -5.87 -9.02 11.30
CA CYS A 19 -4.94 -7.99 11.74
C CYS A 19 -3.77 -8.63 12.47
N TYR A 20 -2.54 -8.49 11.95
CA TYR A 20 -1.34 -9.04 12.61
C TYR A 20 -1.07 -8.44 14.00
N TRP A 21 -1.67 -7.27 14.31
CA TRP A 21 -1.49 -6.60 15.59
C TRP A 21 -2.51 -7.05 16.66
N ALA A 22 -3.80 -7.10 16.31
CA ALA A 22 -4.92 -7.56 17.14
C ALA A 22 -4.92 -7.09 18.62
N LYS A 23 -4.41 -5.88 18.90
CA LYS A 23 -4.29 -5.32 20.28
C LYS A 23 -4.83 -3.90 20.41
N CYS A 24 -5.56 -3.41 19.41
CA CYS A 24 -6.19 -2.09 19.48
C CYS A 24 -7.36 -2.14 20.45
N SER A 25 -7.39 -1.25 21.46
CA SER A 25 -8.48 -1.18 22.44
C SER A 25 -9.83 -0.76 21.84
N PHE A 26 -9.80 -0.15 20.66
CA PHE A 26 -10.98 0.33 19.94
C PHE A 26 -11.45 -0.64 18.83
N CYS A 27 -10.65 -1.65 18.49
CA CYS A 27 -11.05 -2.66 17.51
C CYS A 27 -11.77 -3.80 18.24
N ASP A 28 -12.84 -4.30 17.65
CA ASP A 28 -13.45 -5.54 18.11
C ASP A 28 -12.62 -6.74 17.62
N ILE A 29 -11.53 -7.01 18.32
CA ILE A 29 -10.58 -8.09 18.00
C ILE A 29 -11.19 -9.49 18.19
N SER A 30 -12.40 -9.59 18.75
CA SER A 30 -13.12 -10.86 18.90
C SER A 30 -13.76 -11.34 17.59
N LEU A 31 -13.90 -10.44 16.61
CA LEU A 31 -14.44 -10.80 15.30
C LEU A 31 -13.45 -11.69 14.55
N ASP A 32 -13.96 -12.81 14.03
CA ASP A 32 -13.17 -13.82 13.34
C ASP A 32 -12.32 -13.25 12.19
N TYR A 33 -12.86 -12.30 11.42
CA TYR A 33 -12.15 -11.68 10.30
C TYR A 33 -11.00 -10.75 10.72
N ILE A 34 -10.95 -10.35 11.99
CA ILE A 34 -9.87 -9.53 12.58
C ILE A 34 -8.89 -10.44 13.33
N GLY A 35 -9.41 -11.35 14.16
CA GLY A 35 -8.62 -12.18 15.07
C GLY A 35 -7.84 -13.31 14.41
N LYS A 36 -8.24 -13.75 13.21
CA LYS A 36 -7.58 -14.84 12.46
C LYS A 36 -6.66 -14.26 11.41
N TYR A 37 -5.40 -14.02 11.80
CA TYR A 37 -4.37 -13.57 10.87
C TYR A 37 -3.92 -14.69 9.94
N ASP A 38 -3.96 -14.44 8.64
CA ASP A 38 -3.49 -15.33 7.59
C ASP A 38 -2.81 -14.53 6.48
N ASP A 39 -1.56 -14.84 6.17
CA ASP A 39 -0.75 -14.15 5.16
C ASP A 39 -0.74 -14.98 3.88
N ALA A 40 -1.24 -14.42 2.78
CA ALA A 40 -1.29 -15.14 1.51
C ALA A 40 0.12 -15.44 0.96
N GLY A 41 1.14 -14.70 1.39
CA GLY A 41 2.50 -14.80 0.87
C GLY A 41 2.70 -13.98 -0.41
N ALA A 42 3.94 -13.52 -0.59
CA ALA A 42 4.30 -12.62 -1.69
C ALA A 42 4.11 -13.25 -3.08
N ASP A 43 4.46 -14.53 -3.26
CA ASP A 43 4.35 -15.21 -4.55
C ASP A 43 2.89 -15.32 -5.03
N ILE A 44 1.98 -15.75 -4.14
CA ILE A 44 0.55 -15.83 -4.43
C ILE A 44 -0.02 -14.43 -4.69
N THR A 45 0.40 -13.43 -3.91
CA THR A 45 -0.04 -12.05 -4.09
C THR A 45 0.38 -11.49 -5.46
N VAL A 46 1.62 -11.73 -5.90
CA VAL A 46 2.11 -11.33 -7.22
C VAL A 46 1.32 -12.03 -8.33
N GLN A 47 1.08 -13.34 -8.21
CA GLN A 47 0.26 -14.08 -9.18
C GLN A 47 -1.14 -13.48 -9.30
N ARG A 48 -1.80 -13.17 -8.17
CA ARG A 48 -3.12 -12.52 -8.17
C ARG A 48 -3.09 -11.14 -8.83
N ILE A 49 -2.04 -10.34 -8.58
CA ILE A 49 -1.84 -9.06 -9.24
C ILE A 49 -1.73 -9.23 -10.76
N GLN A 50 -0.92 -10.18 -11.23
CA GLN A 50 -0.77 -10.46 -12.66
C GLN A 50 -2.08 -10.92 -13.31
N THR A 51 -2.82 -11.81 -12.65
CA THR A 51 -4.15 -12.25 -13.10
C THR A 51 -5.09 -11.07 -13.24
N LEU A 52 -5.18 -10.20 -12.22
CA LEU A 52 -6.04 -9.02 -12.25
C LEU A 52 -5.62 -8.01 -13.34
N ILE A 53 -4.32 -7.83 -13.58
CA ILE A 53 -3.84 -7.00 -14.69
C ILE A 53 -4.27 -7.61 -16.03
N ALA A 54 -4.12 -8.92 -16.21
CA ALA A 54 -4.51 -9.60 -17.45
C ALA A 54 -6.03 -9.53 -17.70
N GLU A 55 -6.85 -9.64 -16.65
CA GLU A 55 -8.31 -9.60 -16.75
C GLU A 55 -8.85 -8.18 -16.96
N THR A 56 -8.28 -7.18 -16.29
CA THR A 56 -8.85 -5.82 -16.22
C THR A 56 -8.11 -4.79 -17.08
N GLY A 57 -6.87 -5.09 -17.48
CA GLY A 57 -5.95 -4.14 -18.08
C GLY A 57 -5.52 -3.00 -17.15
N GLN A 58 -5.86 -3.06 -15.85
CA GLN A 58 -5.56 -2.01 -14.87
C GLN A 58 -4.38 -2.40 -13.98
N THR A 59 -3.46 -1.45 -13.77
CA THR A 59 -2.25 -1.63 -12.95
C THR A 59 -2.32 -0.88 -11.60
N GLY A 60 -3.46 -0.26 -11.28
CA GLY A 60 -3.71 0.40 -10.01
C GLY A 60 -4.32 -0.54 -8.97
N PHE A 61 -3.75 -0.60 -7.77
CA PHE A 61 -4.20 -1.47 -6.67
C PHE A 61 -4.44 -0.72 -5.36
N HIS A 62 -5.52 -1.10 -4.66
CA HIS A 62 -5.80 -0.68 -3.29
C HIS A 62 -5.72 -1.90 -2.38
N PHE A 63 -4.76 -1.90 -1.45
CA PHE A 63 -4.62 -2.94 -0.43
C PHE A 63 -5.60 -2.67 0.72
N VAL A 64 -6.63 -3.52 0.81
CA VAL A 64 -7.79 -3.35 1.70
C VAL A 64 -7.63 -4.05 3.06
N ASP A 65 -6.40 -4.37 3.42
CA ASP A 65 -6.03 -4.96 4.70
C ASP A 65 -6.40 -4.07 5.89
N GLU A 66 -6.75 -4.69 7.03
CA GLU A 66 -7.01 -3.97 8.29
C GLU A 66 -5.80 -3.15 8.72
N ALA A 67 -4.63 -3.77 8.62
CA ALA A 67 -3.33 -3.13 8.69
C ALA A 67 -2.37 -3.96 7.84
N ALA A 68 -1.93 -3.43 6.71
CA ALA A 68 -1.05 -4.14 5.80
C ALA A 68 0.28 -4.50 6.52
N PRO A 69 0.62 -5.79 6.64
CA PRO A 69 1.77 -6.24 7.42
C PRO A 69 3.10 -5.81 6.76
N PRO A 70 4.02 -5.14 7.48
CA PRO A 70 5.27 -4.64 6.90
C PRO A 70 6.12 -5.73 6.25
N LYS A 71 6.16 -6.93 6.86
CA LYS A 71 6.91 -8.08 6.34
C LYS A 71 6.40 -8.50 4.96
N ALA A 72 5.08 -8.60 4.78
CA ALA A 72 4.48 -8.97 3.51
C ALA A 72 4.69 -7.88 2.45
N LEU A 73 4.54 -6.59 2.83
CA LEU A 73 4.79 -5.46 1.93
C LEU A 73 6.22 -5.46 1.38
N PHE A 74 7.23 -5.67 2.23
CA PHE A 74 8.62 -5.72 1.78
C PHE A 74 8.92 -6.94 0.91
N ALA A 75 8.30 -8.09 1.20
CA ALA A 75 8.44 -9.30 0.38
C ALA A 75 7.79 -9.11 -1.00
N LEU A 76 6.58 -8.53 -1.04
CA LEU A 76 5.88 -8.19 -2.27
C LEU A 76 6.70 -7.20 -3.11
N ALA A 77 7.19 -6.11 -2.52
CA ALA A 77 7.98 -5.10 -3.21
C ALA A 77 9.21 -5.68 -3.89
N LYS A 78 9.95 -6.56 -3.20
CA LYS A 78 11.10 -7.26 -3.78
C LYS A 78 10.70 -8.10 -4.99
N LYS A 79 9.63 -8.90 -4.87
CA LYS A 79 9.15 -9.76 -5.95
C LYS A 79 8.68 -8.97 -7.17
N LEU A 80 7.98 -7.85 -6.97
CA LEU A 80 7.58 -6.96 -8.05
C LEU A 80 8.80 -6.41 -8.81
N ILE A 81 9.84 -5.98 -8.09
CA ILE A 81 11.09 -5.49 -8.68
C ILE A 81 11.85 -6.62 -9.40
N GLU A 82 11.98 -7.79 -8.78
CA GLU A 82 12.65 -8.97 -9.34
C GLU A 82 12.00 -9.44 -10.66
N GLN A 83 10.68 -9.35 -10.77
CA GLN A 83 9.91 -9.79 -11.93
C GLN A 83 9.58 -8.65 -12.91
N ASP A 84 10.09 -7.44 -12.67
CA ASP A 84 9.83 -6.23 -13.45
C ASP A 84 8.33 -5.92 -13.65
N ILE A 85 7.53 -6.18 -12.62
CA ILE A 85 6.09 -5.93 -12.62
C ILE A 85 5.84 -4.53 -12.08
N VAL A 86 5.27 -3.69 -12.94
CA VAL A 86 4.99 -2.29 -12.61
C VAL A 86 3.53 -2.13 -12.24
N ILE A 87 3.28 -1.76 -10.99
CA ILE A 87 1.96 -1.40 -10.49
C ILE A 87 2.01 -0.05 -9.80
N THR A 88 0.84 0.55 -9.62
CA THR A 88 0.65 1.68 -8.72
C THR A 88 -0.21 1.21 -7.56
N TRP A 89 0.17 1.48 -6.31
CA TRP A 89 -0.65 1.04 -5.20
C TRP A 89 -0.66 1.97 -3.98
N TRP A 90 -1.74 1.84 -3.21
CA TRP A 90 -1.87 2.43 -1.89
C TRP A 90 -2.56 1.48 -0.92
N GLY A 91 -2.33 1.68 0.38
CA GLY A 91 -2.91 0.85 1.43
C GLY A 91 -2.78 1.46 2.81
N ASN A 92 -3.44 0.84 3.78
CA ASN A 92 -3.43 1.28 5.17
C ASN A 92 -2.35 0.53 5.96
N ILE A 93 -1.47 1.26 6.64
CA ILE A 93 -0.43 0.68 7.50
C ILE A 93 -0.51 1.22 8.93
N ARG A 94 0.04 0.45 9.86
CA ARG A 94 0.39 0.91 11.20
C ARG A 94 1.81 1.48 11.19
N PHE A 95 2.05 2.55 11.96
CA PHE A 95 3.39 3.10 12.10
C PHE A 95 4.24 2.27 13.05
N GLU A 96 5.39 1.80 12.56
CA GLU A 96 6.28 0.88 13.28
C GLU A 96 7.74 1.20 12.99
N LYS A 97 8.63 0.81 13.92
CA LYS A 97 10.09 1.02 13.79
C LYS A 97 10.71 0.28 12.59
N THR A 98 9.99 -0.67 12.02
CA THR A 98 10.38 -1.44 10.83
C THR A 98 10.40 -0.60 9.55
N PHE A 99 9.70 0.53 9.50
CA PHE A 99 9.73 1.46 8.38
C PHE A 99 10.93 2.41 8.50
N THR A 100 12.09 1.95 8.06
CA THR A 100 13.29 2.79 7.87
C THR A 100 13.24 3.52 6.53
N ALA A 101 14.09 4.53 6.34
CA ALA A 101 14.18 5.25 5.07
C ALA A 101 14.44 4.30 3.87
N GLU A 102 15.36 3.35 4.02
CA GLU A 102 15.66 2.33 3.00
C GLU A 102 14.44 1.45 2.68
N LYS A 103 13.66 1.07 3.69
CA LYS A 103 12.46 0.26 3.50
C LYS A 103 11.35 1.05 2.82
N CYS A 104 11.19 2.33 3.14
CA CYS A 104 10.27 3.21 2.44
C CYS A 104 10.69 3.41 0.98
N GLN A 105 11.99 3.54 0.71
CA GLN A 105 12.50 3.64 -0.66
C GLN A 105 12.22 2.36 -1.46
N LEU A 106 12.44 1.18 -0.87
CA LEU A 106 12.09 -0.10 -1.48
C LEU A 106 10.60 -0.16 -1.91
N LEU A 107 9.70 0.33 -1.06
CA LEU A 107 8.26 0.37 -1.37
C LEU A 107 7.94 1.37 -2.50
N ALA A 108 8.62 2.52 -2.52
CA ALA A 108 8.48 3.50 -3.60
C ALA A 108 8.98 2.94 -4.94
N ASP A 109 10.13 2.27 -4.94
CA ASP A 109 10.73 1.65 -6.13
C ASP A 109 9.86 0.54 -6.72
N SER A 110 9.05 -0.14 -5.90
CA SER A 110 8.08 -1.15 -6.36
C SER A 110 6.73 -0.56 -6.78
N GLY A 111 6.60 0.76 -6.89
CA GLY A 111 5.38 1.45 -7.32
C GLY A 111 4.40 1.84 -6.21
N GLY A 112 4.86 1.88 -4.95
CA GLY A 112 4.08 2.40 -3.83
C GLY A 112 4.00 3.92 -3.87
N GLU A 113 2.82 4.47 -4.17
CA GLU A 113 2.62 5.92 -4.29
C GLU A 113 2.14 6.55 -2.98
N SER A 114 1.36 5.83 -2.18
CA SER A 114 0.84 6.36 -0.92
C SER A 114 0.58 5.28 0.13
N LEU A 115 1.24 5.43 1.28
CA LEU A 115 0.94 4.66 2.48
C LEU A 115 0.10 5.53 3.40
N PHE A 116 -1.18 5.20 3.53
CA PHE A 116 -2.09 5.97 4.37
C PHE A 116 -2.06 5.47 5.81
N LEU A 117 -1.87 6.42 6.71
CA LEU A 117 -1.86 6.19 8.14
C LEU A 117 -3.31 6.21 8.64
N ARG A 118 -3.81 5.07 9.12
CA ARG A 118 -5.01 5.05 9.94
C ARG A 118 -4.63 5.56 11.34
N LYS A 119 -4.60 6.88 11.50
CA LYS A 119 -4.33 7.53 12.80
C LYS A 119 -5.62 7.50 13.62
N LEU A 120 -5.69 6.63 14.64
CA LEU A 120 -6.68 6.78 15.72
C LEU A 120 -5.98 6.73 17.09
N VAL A 121 -5.85 7.94 17.65
CA VAL A 121 -5.77 8.35 19.06
C VAL A 121 -5.01 7.43 20.03
N LEU A 122 -3.73 7.77 20.27
CA LEU A 122 -3.11 7.64 21.59
C LEU A 122 -2.30 8.92 21.83
N GLY A 123 -2.58 9.61 22.94
CA GLY A 123 -2.06 10.92 23.30
C GLY A 123 -0.54 10.97 23.50
N ILE A 124 0.20 11.01 22.40
CA ILE A 124 1.61 11.38 22.35
C ILE A 124 1.68 12.71 21.59
N PRO A 125 2.35 13.75 22.14
CA PRO A 125 2.37 15.07 21.53
C PRO A 125 2.87 14.96 20.09
N ALA A 126 2.00 15.36 19.18
CA ALA A 126 2.25 15.41 17.76
C ALA A 126 3.26 16.51 17.44
N GLN A 127 4.56 16.24 17.59
CA GLN A 127 5.61 16.99 16.88
C GLN A 127 5.81 16.52 15.43
N ALA A 128 4.83 15.83 14.86
CA ALA A 128 4.67 15.65 13.43
C ALA A 128 3.22 15.96 13.02
N SER A 129 2.75 17.14 13.43
CA SER A 129 1.58 17.77 12.81
C SER A 129 1.90 18.03 11.33
N GLY A 130 1.08 17.51 10.42
CA GLY A 130 0.96 18.06 9.06
C GLY A 130 1.89 17.52 7.95
N LYS A 131 2.57 16.39 8.11
CA LYS A 131 3.32 15.78 6.99
C LYS A 131 2.55 14.60 6.41
N ASN A 132 1.72 14.91 5.41
CA ASN A 132 1.30 13.95 4.38
C ASN A 132 2.54 13.15 3.95
N LEU A 133 2.53 11.81 4.01
CA LEU A 133 3.70 11.02 3.57
C LEU A 133 4.03 11.25 2.08
N THR A 134 3.08 11.77 1.30
CA THR A 134 3.30 12.32 -0.05
C THR A 134 4.46 13.33 -0.09
N ARG A 135 4.68 14.08 0.99
CA ARG A 135 5.77 15.06 1.10
C ARG A 135 7.10 14.44 1.52
N LEU A 136 7.11 13.23 2.10
CA LEU A 136 8.35 12.49 2.37
C LEU A 136 8.89 11.87 1.07
N VAL A 137 8.02 11.35 0.20
CA VAL A 137 8.45 10.85 -1.13
C VAL A 137 9.02 12.00 -1.99
N ASN A 138 8.42 13.19 -1.94
CA ASN A 138 8.93 14.38 -2.64
C ASN A 138 10.13 15.08 -1.95
N ALA A 139 10.38 14.84 -0.66
CA ALA A 139 11.50 15.47 0.06
C ALA A 139 12.86 14.80 -0.16
N PHE A 140 12.88 13.57 -0.70
CA PHE A 140 14.12 12.81 -0.91
C PHE A 140 14.65 12.85 -2.35
N GLY A 141 14.04 13.64 -3.25
CA GLY A 141 14.58 13.84 -4.60
C GLY A 141 14.80 12.55 -5.39
N ALA A 142 14.13 11.45 -5.02
CA ALA A 142 14.21 10.22 -5.79
C ALA A 142 13.48 10.47 -7.10
N PRO A 143 14.16 10.43 -8.26
CA PRO A 143 13.47 10.51 -9.54
C PRO A 143 12.50 9.34 -9.60
N ILE A 144 11.20 9.65 -9.58
CA ILE A 144 10.16 8.70 -9.98
C ILE A 144 10.65 8.15 -11.32
N ARG A 145 11.06 6.88 -11.38
CA ARG A 145 11.56 6.32 -12.64
C ARG A 145 10.50 6.61 -13.71
N PRO A 146 10.89 6.96 -14.95
CA PRO A 146 9.93 7.22 -16.03
C PRO A 146 8.91 6.08 -16.23
N ARG A 147 9.25 4.88 -15.76
CA ARG A 147 8.43 3.67 -15.77
C ARG A 147 7.15 3.75 -14.92
N HIS A 148 7.08 4.65 -13.94
CA HIS A 148 5.87 4.89 -13.11
C HIS A 148 4.95 5.99 -13.66
N LEU A 149 5.33 6.65 -14.76
CA LEU A 149 4.42 7.52 -15.51
C LEU A 149 3.52 6.63 -16.36
N VAL A 150 2.55 5.97 -15.73
CA VAL A 150 1.40 5.45 -16.49
C VAL A 150 0.72 6.67 -17.11
N PRO A 151 0.44 6.68 -18.43
CA PRO A 151 -0.32 7.78 -19.01
C PRO A 151 -1.62 7.90 -18.23
N THR A 152 -1.84 9.05 -17.61
CA THR A 152 -3.19 9.43 -17.18
C THR A 152 -4.01 9.36 -18.45
N GLN A 153 -4.80 8.30 -18.63
CA GLN A 153 -5.53 8.09 -19.86
C GLN A 153 -6.43 9.31 -20.06
N GLN A 154 -6.02 10.13 -21.03
CA GLN A 154 -6.80 11.23 -21.55
C GLN A 154 -8.15 10.65 -21.99
N GLY A 155 -9.20 11.43 -21.76
CA GLY A 155 -10.59 11.00 -21.87
C GLY A 155 -10.86 10.21 -23.15
N VAL A 156 -11.46 9.03 -22.97
CA VAL A 156 -12.23 8.40 -24.03
C VAL A 156 -13.53 9.19 -24.12
N GLY A 157 -13.56 10.09 -25.11
CA GLY A 157 -14.78 10.77 -25.50
C GLY A 157 -15.82 9.78 -26.02
N THR A 158 -17.04 10.01 -25.59
CA THR A 158 -18.28 9.75 -26.34
C THR A 158 -19.12 11.00 -26.22
#